data_AF-A0A945K2N1-F1
#
_entry.id   AF-A0A945K2N1-F1
#
_cell.length_a   1.000
_cell.length_b   1.000
_cell.length_c   1.000
_cell.angle_alpha   90.00
_cell.angle_beta   90.00
_cell.angle_gamma   90.00
#
_symmetry.space_group_name_H-M   'P 1'
#
loop_
_entity.id
_entity.type
_entity.pdbx_description
1 polymer ?
#
loop_
_entity_poly.entity_id
_entity_poly.type
_entity_poly.pdbx_seq_one_letter_code
_entity_poly.pdbx_strand_id
1 'polypeptide(L)'
;RADQILEFHEQGLVGAAQTGVTRVRVIVATNGATEVEDGEGIELVAQWGSYVDRYPHAHFAASIANYELLEAAPAEVPGLIDDGWALVDGCLSVPETPGCGFDVDAKIFEQALLTGEAWRVTTSG
;
A
#
# COMPACT_ATOMS: atom_id res chain seq x y z
N ARG A 1 -8.61 18.94 -1.61
CA ARG A 1 -7.20 19.03 -1.13
C ARG A 1 -7.17 18.36 0.24
N ALA A 2 -6.06 17.75 0.67
CA ALA A 2 -6.00 17.01 1.95
C ALA A 2 -6.48 17.87 3.13
N ASP A 3 -6.10 19.15 3.14
CA ASP A 3 -6.50 20.16 4.13
C ASP A 3 -8.02 20.31 4.28
N GLN A 4 -8.77 20.13 3.19
CA GLN A 4 -10.23 20.25 3.19
C GLN A 4 -10.90 19.01 3.79
N ILE A 5 -10.27 17.84 3.70
CA ILE A 5 -10.77 16.60 4.29
C ILE A 5 -10.60 16.65 5.81
N LEU A 6 -9.45 17.15 6.28
CA LEU A 6 -9.18 17.38 7.70
C LEU A 6 -10.17 18.39 8.30
N GLU A 7 -10.39 19.52 7.61
CA GLU A 7 -11.38 20.53 8.02
C GLU A 7 -12.79 19.94 8.17
N PHE A 8 -13.23 19.09 7.24
CA PHE A 8 -14.54 18.42 7.34
C PHE A 8 -14.59 17.36 8.44
N HIS A 9 -13.47 16.70 8.73
CA HIS A 9 -13.39 15.75 9.82
C HIS A 9 -13.49 16.45 11.19
N GLU A 10 -12.75 17.55 11.40
CA GLU A 10 -12.82 18.36 12.62
C GLU A 10 -14.23 18.93 12.86
N GLN A 11 -14.99 19.20 11.79
CA GLN A 11 -16.38 19.65 11.85
C GLN A 11 -17.39 18.50 12.08
N GLY A 12 -16.92 17.24 12.18
CA GLY A 12 -17.77 16.06 12.34
C GLY A 12 -18.60 15.71 11.10
N LEU A 13 -18.26 16.26 9.93
CA LEU A 13 -18.98 16.04 8.67
C LEU A 13 -18.52 14.78 7.95
N VAL A 14 -17.33 14.26 8.29
CA VAL A 14 -16.71 13.08 7.68
C VAL A 14 -16.23 12.14 8.80
N GLY A 15 -16.77 10.92 8.82
CA GLY A 15 -16.38 9.88 9.77
C GLY A 15 -15.15 9.08 9.36
N ALA A 16 -14.89 8.96 8.05
CA ALA A 16 -13.74 8.25 7.50
C ALA A 16 -13.25 8.91 6.20
N ALA A 17 -11.94 8.93 5.99
CA ALA A 17 -11.32 9.48 4.78
C ALA A 17 -10.73 8.39 3.90
N GLN A 18 -11.19 8.29 2.65
CA GLN A 18 -10.60 7.43 1.61
C GLN A 18 -9.63 8.22 0.74
N THR A 19 -8.33 8.05 0.97
CA THR A 19 -7.28 8.64 0.12
C THR A 19 -6.51 7.52 -0.59
N GLY A 20 -6.14 7.71 -1.86
CA GLY A 20 -5.24 6.79 -2.54
C GLY A 20 -3.80 7.04 -2.09
N VAL A 21 -3.01 5.99 -1.84
CA VAL A 21 -1.60 6.14 -1.42
C VAL A 21 -0.69 6.65 -2.54
N THR A 22 -1.14 6.66 -3.79
CA THR A 22 -0.45 7.44 -4.83
C THR A 22 -0.48 8.96 -4.55
N ARG A 23 -1.39 9.42 -3.66
CA ARG A 23 -1.51 10.83 -3.21
C ARG A 23 -1.04 11.05 -1.77
N VAL A 24 -1.06 10.04 -0.91
CA VAL A 24 -0.34 10.05 0.37
C VAL A 24 1.09 9.65 0.09
N ARG A 25 1.99 10.64 0.01
CA ARG A 25 3.43 10.38 -0.07
C ARG A 25 3.83 9.54 1.15
N VAL A 26 4.05 8.24 0.96
CA VAL A 26 4.84 7.46 1.93
C VAL A 26 6.27 7.95 1.77
N ILE A 27 6.62 8.99 2.53
CA ILE A 27 8.01 9.38 2.69
C ILE A 27 8.60 8.33 3.63
N VAL A 28 9.20 7.29 3.05
CA VAL A 28 10.19 6.49 3.80
C VAL A 28 11.34 7.47 4.06
N ALA A 29 11.36 8.08 5.25
CA ALA A 29 12.50 8.89 5.63
C ALA A 29 13.74 7.99 5.57
N THR A 30 14.78 8.47 4.91
CA THR A 30 16.08 7.81 4.70
C THR A 30 16.85 7.48 5.99
N ASN A 31 16.18 7.56 7.14
CA ASN A 31 16.70 7.54 8.49
C ASN A 31 15.96 6.50 9.37
N GLY A 32 15.00 5.74 8.83
CA GLY A 32 14.31 4.66 9.54
C GLY A 32 13.18 5.11 10.49
N ALA A 33 12.65 6.32 10.32
CA ALA A 33 11.47 6.79 11.06
C ALA A 33 10.39 7.27 10.09
N THR A 34 9.23 6.63 10.12
CA THR A 34 8.01 7.17 9.53
C THR A 34 7.38 8.08 10.56
N GLU A 35 7.24 9.38 10.28
CA GLU A 35 6.33 10.22 11.06
C GLU A 35 4.91 9.96 10.55
N VAL A 36 4.13 9.28 11.38
CA VAL A 36 2.68 9.20 11.23
C VAL A 36 2.09 10.09 12.32
N GLU A 37 1.41 11.16 11.95
CA GLU A 37 0.56 11.87 12.89
C GLU A 37 -0.74 11.06 13.04
N ASP A 38 -0.91 10.43 14.19
CA ASP A 38 -2.18 9.80 14.59
C ASP A 38 -3.26 10.90 14.68
N GLY A 39 -4.05 11.07 13.64
CA GLY A 39 -5.26 11.89 13.69
C GLY A 39 -6.39 11.15 14.43
N GLU A 40 -7.34 11.87 15.04
CA GLU A 40 -8.51 11.27 15.72
C GLU A 40 -9.55 10.67 14.74
N GLY A 41 -9.23 10.54 13.46
CA GLY A 41 -10.15 10.12 12.40
C GLY A 41 -9.94 8.68 11.95
N ILE A 42 -10.97 8.08 11.37
CA ILE A 42 -10.85 6.76 10.77
C ILE A 42 -10.22 6.87 9.38
N GLU A 43 -9.13 6.14 9.15
CA GLU A 43 -8.48 6.09 7.83
C GLU A 43 -8.91 4.85 7.03
N LEU A 44 -9.30 5.09 5.78
CA LEU A 44 -9.55 4.08 4.77
C LEU A 44 -8.64 4.39 3.57
N VAL A 45 -8.13 3.36 2.92
CA VAL A 45 -7.33 3.56 1.70
C VAL A 45 -8.14 3.08 0.51
N ALA A 46 -8.33 3.97 -0.47
CA ALA A 46 -8.97 3.61 -1.73
C ALA A 46 -7.99 2.80 -2.58
N GLN A 47 -8.45 1.64 -3.06
CA GLN A 47 -7.64 0.75 -3.87
C GLN A 47 -8.46 0.21 -5.04
N TRP A 48 -8.45 0.96 -6.14
CA TRP A 48 -8.99 0.51 -7.42
C TRP A 48 -7.98 0.80 -8.53
N GLY A 49 -7.58 -0.24 -9.28
CA GLY A 49 -6.71 -0.11 -10.46
C GLY A 49 -5.27 -0.60 -10.34
N SER A 50 -4.81 -1.03 -9.16
CA SER A 50 -3.50 -1.70 -8.97
C SER A 50 -3.62 -2.83 -7.94
N TYR A 51 -3.17 -4.02 -8.33
CA TYR A 51 -3.14 -5.18 -7.43
C TYR A 51 -1.94 -5.12 -6.46
N VAL A 52 -0.83 -4.53 -6.91
CA VAL A 52 0.41 -4.46 -6.12
C VAL A 52 0.27 -3.48 -4.95
N ASP A 53 -0.58 -2.47 -5.07
CA ASP A 53 -0.73 -1.41 -4.06
C ASP A 53 -1.25 -1.95 -2.71
N ARG A 54 -1.89 -3.13 -2.66
CA ARG A 54 -2.43 -3.69 -1.41
C ARG A 54 -1.33 -3.99 -0.40
N TYR A 55 -0.15 -4.39 -0.88
CA TYR A 55 0.93 -4.83 0.00
C TYR A 55 1.48 -3.68 0.82
N PRO A 56 1.97 -2.57 0.22
CA PRO A 56 2.38 -1.42 1.02
C PRO A 56 1.22 -0.82 1.83
N HIS A 57 -0.03 -0.89 1.35
CA HIS A 57 -1.18 -0.43 2.14
C HIS A 57 -1.42 -1.27 3.39
N ALA A 58 -1.27 -2.59 3.30
CA ALA A 58 -1.43 -3.47 4.44
C ALA A 58 -0.33 -3.27 5.49
N HIS A 59 0.91 -3.01 5.05
CA HIS A 59 1.99 -2.60 5.96
C HIS A 59 1.68 -1.26 6.64
N PHE A 60 1.14 -0.29 5.89
CA PHE A 60 0.71 1.00 6.44
C PHE A 60 -0.42 0.82 7.46
N ALA A 61 -1.45 0.05 7.12
CA ALA A 61 -2.57 -0.29 8.00
C ALA A 61 -2.10 -0.93 9.32
N ALA A 62 -1.14 -1.86 9.24
CA ALA A 62 -0.58 -2.52 10.42
C ALA A 62 0.25 -1.57 11.32
N SER A 63 0.66 -0.40 10.80
CA SER A 63 1.46 0.59 11.53
C SER A 63 0.64 1.71 12.18
N ILE A 64 -0.69 1.73 11.98
CA ILE A 64 -1.58 2.83 12.38
C ILE A 64 -2.68 2.32 13.32
N ALA A 65 -2.89 3.01 14.43
CA ALA A 65 -3.79 2.56 15.49
C ALA A 65 -5.30 2.69 15.11
N ASN A 66 -5.62 3.62 14.22
CA ASN A 66 -6.97 4.05 13.84
C ASN A 66 -7.35 3.68 12.40
N TYR A 67 -6.69 2.67 11.83
CA TYR A 67 -7.02 2.14 10.52
C TYR A 67 -8.27 1.25 10.58
N GLU A 68 -9.29 1.51 9.75
CA GLU A 68 -10.56 0.76 9.80
C GLU A 68 -10.58 -0.42 8.84
N LEU A 69 -10.32 -0.20 7.56
CA LEU A 69 -10.46 -1.23 6.55
C LEU A 69 -9.59 -0.97 5.32
N LEU A 70 -8.96 -2.06 4.86
CA LEU A 70 -8.20 -2.07 3.62
C LEU A 70 -9.11 -2.54 2.49
N GLU A 71 -9.29 -1.71 1.48
CA GLU A 71 -9.92 -2.15 0.24
C GLU A 71 -8.95 -3.12 -0.47
N ALA A 72 -9.25 -4.42 -0.43
CA ALA A 72 -8.47 -5.43 -1.13
C ALA A 72 -9.40 -6.49 -1.73
N ALA A 73 -9.20 -6.79 -3.01
CA ALA A 73 -9.85 -7.91 -3.67
C ALA A 73 -8.86 -9.07 -3.83
N PRO A 74 -9.29 -10.33 -3.62
CA PRO A 74 -8.48 -11.47 -4.02
C PRO A 74 -8.37 -11.50 -5.55
N ALA A 75 -7.15 -11.69 -6.06
CA ALA A 75 -6.92 -11.97 -7.47
C ALA A 75 -5.69 -12.87 -7.62
N GLU A 76 -5.44 -13.36 -8.83
CA GLU A 76 -4.17 -13.99 -9.18
C GLU A 76 -3.54 -13.13 -10.27
N VAL A 77 -2.29 -12.70 -10.06
CA VAL A 77 -1.54 -11.91 -11.03
C VAL A 77 -0.37 -12.75 -11.53
N PRO A 78 -0.29 -13.06 -12.84
CA PRO A 78 0.81 -13.85 -13.38
C PRO A 78 2.18 -13.26 -13.02
N GLY A 79 3.04 -14.09 -12.46
CA GLY A 79 4.40 -13.71 -12.08
C GLY A 79 4.52 -12.93 -10.79
N LEU A 80 3.43 -12.70 -10.06
CA LEU A 80 3.49 -12.21 -8.69
C LEU A 80 3.59 -13.40 -7.73
N ILE A 81 4.53 -13.34 -6.80
CA ILE A 81 4.76 -14.36 -5.78
C ILE A 81 4.46 -13.73 -4.42
N ASP A 82 3.37 -14.15 -3.78
CA ASP A 82 2.88 -13.58 -2.53
C ASP A 82 2.75 -14.62 -1.41
N ASP A 83 3.61 -15.64 -1.40
CA ASP A 83 3.59 -16.83 -0.51
C ASP A 83 3.63 -16.56 1.01
N GLY A 84 3.77 -15.31 1.45
CA GLY A 84 3.65 -14.89 2.85
C GLY A 84 2.31 -14.24 3.20
N TRP A 85 1.51 -13.88 2.21
CA TRP A 85 0.24 -13.19 2.37
C TRP A 85 -0.90 -14.18 2.50
N ALA A 86 -1.81 -13.92 3.45
CA ALA A 86 -2.99 -14.75 3.65
C ALA A 86 -4.18 -13.89 4.06
N LEU A 87 -5.35 -14.16 3.49
CA LEU A 87 -6.62 -13.63 3.99
C LEU A 87 -7.22 -14.67 4.95
N VAL A 88 -7.15 -14.38 6.25
CA VAL A 88 -7.62 -15.26 7.32
C VAL A 88 -8.73 -14.55 8.09
N ASP A 89 -9.92 -15.15 8.15
CA ASP A 89 -11.09 -14.60 8.85
C ASP A 89 -11.45 -13.15 8.45
N GLY A 90 -11.24 -12.80 7.19
CA GLY A 90 -11.49 -11.45 6.66
C GLY A 90 -10.36 -10.45 6.92
N CYS A 91 -9.27 -10.87 7.57
CA CYS A 91 -8.10 -10.05 7.84
C CYS A 91 -6.93 -10.46 6.94
N LEU A 92 -6.28 -9.47 6.32
CA LEU A 92 -5.07 -9.71 5.55
C LEU A 92 -3.86 -9.77 6.50
N SER A 93 -3.20 -10.93 6.57
CA SER A 93 -2.00 -11.13 7.38
C SER A 93 -0.78 -10.55 6.67
N VAL A 94 -0.11 -9.59 7.31
CA VAL A 94 1.12 -8.98 6.82
C VAL A 94 2.31 -9.91 7.13
N PRO A 95 3.14 -10.29 6.13
CA PRO A 95 4.30 -11.13 6.35
C PRO A 95 5.47 -10.36 6.97
N GLU A 96 6.32 -11.08 7.70
CA GLU A 96 7.57 -10.58 8.27
C GLU A 96 8.75 -10.54 7.27
N THR A 97 8.49 -10.89 6.00
CA THR A 97 9.52 -10.87 4.96
C THR A 97 9.93 -9.42 4.62
N PRO A 98 11.20 -9.18 4.24
CA PRO A 98 11.66 -7.82 3.94
C PRO A 98 10.86 -7.14 2.81
N GLY A 99 10.77 -5.80 2.87
CA GLY A 99 10.11 -5.00 1.85
C GLY A 99 8.58 -5.03 1.97
N CYS A 100 7.89 -5.19 0.85
CA CYS A 100 6.42 -5.32 0.80
C CYS A 100 5.95 -6.79 0.83
N GLY A 101 6.84 -7.73 1.14
CA GLY A 101 6.51 -9.14 1.33
C GLY A 101 6.00 -9.90 0.12
N PHE A 102 6.18 -9.38 -1.10
CA PHE A 102 5.95 -10.08 -2.35
C PHE A 102 7.23 -10.07 -3.20
N ASP A 103 7.31 -11.00 -4.14
CA ASP A 103 8.36 -11.06 -5.17
C ASP A 103 7.74 -11.17 -6.56
N VAL A 104 8.57 -11.06 -7.60
CA VAL A 104 8.19 -11.23 -8.99
C VAL A 104 8.98 -12.37 -9.61
N ASP A 105 8.31 -13.26 -10.34
CA ASP A 105 8.96 -14.33 -11.10
C ASP A 105 9.98 -13.71 -12.06
N ALA A 106 11.26 -14.01 -11.80
CA ALA A 106 12.38 -13.50 -12.56
C ALA A 106 12.25 -13.79 -14.06
N LYS A 107 11.67 -14.94 -14.46
CA LYS A 107 11.50 -15.29 -15.88
C LYS A 107 10.48 -14.39 -16.57
N ILE A 108 9.37 -14.08 -15.88
CA ILE A 108 8.35 -13.17 -16.41
C ILE A 108 8.91 -11.76 -16.50
N PHE A 109 9.67 -11.32 -15.49
CA PHE A 109 10.33 -10.01 -15.52
C PHE A 109 11.39 -9.91 -16.63
N GLU A 110 12.24 -10.93 -16.78
CA GLU A 110 13.23 -11.00 -17.87
C GLU A 110 12.58 -10.98 -19.25
N GLN A 111 11.48 -11.73 -19.42
CA GLN A 111 10.71 -11.70 -20.66
C GLN A 111 10.13 -10.30 -20.94
N ALA A 112 9.57 -9.65 -19.92
CA ALA A 112 9.02 -8.30 -20.04
C ALA A 112 10.11 -7.25 -20.39
N LEU A 113 11.35 -7.42 -19.92
CA LEU A 113 12.48 -6.59 -20.34
C LEU A 113 12.82 -6.77 -21.82
N LEU A 114 12.72 -8.00 -22.34
CA LEU A 114 12.98 -8.30 -23.76
C LEU A 114 11.87 -7.77 -24.69
N THR A 115 10.61 -7.79 -24.22
CA THR A 115 9.45 -7.30 -25.00
C THR A 115 9.22 -5.79 -24.89
N GLY A 116 9.93 -5.12 -23.97
CA GLY A 116 9.76 -3.69 -23.71
C GLY A 116 8.54 -3.35 -22.84
N GLU A 117 8.01 -4.33 -22.10
CA GLU A 117 6.90 -4.18 -21.16
C GLU A 117 7.38 -3.92 -19.72
N ALA A 118 8.69 -4.01 -19.46
CA ALA A 118 9.32 -3.66 -18.21
C ALA A 118 10.60 -2.85 -18.41
N TRP A 119 11.02 -2.14 -17.35
CA TRP A 119 12.24 -1.33 -17.33
C TRP A 119 13.01 -1.55 -16.04
N ARG A 120 14.34 -1.60 -16.13
CA ARG A 120 15.22 -1.48 -14.96
C ARG A 120 15.45 0.00 -14.68
N VAL A 121 15.11 0.43 -13.46
CA VAL A 121 15.47 1.75 -12.96
C VAL A 121 16.89 1.68 -12.41
N THR A 122 17.79 2.53 -12.91
CA THR A 122 19.14 2.68 -12.37
C THR A 122 19.31 4.11 -11.86
N THR A 123 19.94 4.25 -10.70
CA THR A 123 20.37 5.56 -10.20
C THR A 123 21.78 5.82 -10.73
N SER A 124 21.99 6.95 -11.40
CA SER A 124 23.34 7.46 -11.62
C SER A 124 23.91 7.88 -10.27
N GLY A 125 24.91 7.12 -9.79
CA GLY A 125 25.72 7.50 -8.63
C GLY A 125 26.61 8.69 -8.90
#